data_AF-G8ZQQ2-F1
#
_entry.id   AF-G8ZQQ2-F1
#
_cell.length_a   1.000
_cell.length_b   1.000
_cell.length_c   1.000
_cell.angle_alpha   90.00
_cell.angle_beta   90.00
_cell.angle_gamma   90.00
#
_symmetry.space_group_name_H-M   'P 1'
#
loop_
_entity.id
_entity.type
_entity.pdbx_description
1 polymer ?
#
loop_
_entity_poly.entity_id
_entity_poly.type
_entity_poly.pdbx_seq_one_letter_code
_entity_poly.pdbx_strand_id
1 'polypeptide(L)'
;MSESPAETKPDAQSEVKPETHINLKVSDGSSEIFFKIKRTTPLRRLMDAFAKRQGREMDSLRFLYDGLRIQPDQTPDDLDMEDNDIIEAHREQIGGY
;
A
#
# COMPACT_ATOMS: atom_id res chain seq x y z
N MET A 1 -19.15 -17.04 26.84
CA MET A 1 -18.11 -16.09 26.39
C MET A 1 -18.14 -16.04 24.88
N SER A 2 -18.76 -15.01 24.30
CA SER A 2 -18.71 -14.75 22.86
C SER A 2 -18.94 -13.26 22.61
N GLU A 3 -17.95 -12.44 22.96
CA GLU A 3 -17.68 -11.17 22.27
C GLU A 3 -16.63 -11.55 21.20
N SER A 4 -16.70 -11.17 19.93
CA SER A 4 -17.13 -9.89 19.34
C SER A 4 -17.59 -10.08 17.88
N PRO A 5 -18.61 -9.36 17.40
CA PRO A 5 -18.76 -9.02 15.99
C PRO A 5 -18.03 -7.70 15.71
N ALA A 6 -16.93 -7.73 14.96
CA ALA A 6 -16.27 -6.52 14.47
C ALA A 6 -16.85 -6.16 13.09
N GLU A 7 -17.87 -5.33 13.11
CA GLU A 7 -18.40 -4.61 11.95
C GLU A 7 -17.55 -3.36 11.68
N THR A 8 -17.60 -2.86 10.44
CA THR A 8 -17.23 -1.50 9.96
C THR A 8 -15.98 -1.41 9.08
N LYS A 9 -16.23 -1.33 7.76
CA LYS A 9 -15.78 -0.20 6.94
C LYS A 9 -16.78 0.04 5.79
N PRO A 10 -17.68 1.05 5.92
CA PRO A 10 -18.45 1.58 4.80
C PRO A 10 -17.58 2.52 3.95
N ASP A 11 -18.06 2.77 2.74
CA ASP A 11 -17.69 3.85 1.82
C ASP A 11 -16.34 3.80 1.10
N ALA A 12 -16.42 3.39 -0.18
CA ALA A 12 -15.74 4.11 -1.25
C ALA A 12 -16.57 4.03 -2.55
N GLN A 13 -17.79 4.57 -2.51
CA GLN A 13 -18.47 5.00 -3.74
C GLN A 13 -17.68 6.19 -4.28
N SER A 14 -16.88 5.98 -5.32
CA SER A 14 -16.18 7.09 -5.97
C SER A 14 -16.03 6.83 -7.46
N GLU A 15 -17.17 7.04 -8.12
CA GLU A 15 -17.33 7.72 -9.40
C GLU A 15 -16.49 7.18 -10.57
N VAL A 16 -17.21 6.43 -11.42
CA VAL A 16 -16.87 6.06 -12.79
C VAL A 16 -16.38 7.26 -13.61
N LYS A 17 -15.07 7.45 -13.66
CA LYS A 17 -14.34 8.17 -14.70
C LYS A 17 -13.28 7.21 -15.23
N PRO A 18 -13.00 7.20 -16.55
CA PRO A 18 -12.27 6.12 -17.21
C PRO A 18 -10.99 5.78 -16.45
N GLU A 19 -10.81 4.47 -16.29
CA GLU A 19 -9.93 3.68 -15.41
C GLU A 19 -8.48 4.16 -15.32
N THR A 20 -8.29 5.36 -14.79
CA THR A 20 -6.97 5.98 -14.62
C THR A 20 -6.45 5.83 -13.21
N HIS A 21 -7.33 5.57 -12.24
CA HIS A 21 -6.99 5.39 -10.84
C HIS A 21 -7.24 3.95 -10.41
N ILE A 22 -6.33 3.43 -9.61
CA ILE A 22 -6.43 2.11 -8.97
C ILE A 22 -6.37 2.28 -7.45
N ASN A 23 -7.01 1.36 -6.75
CA ASN A 23 -6.92 1.25 -5.30
C ASN A 23 -5.86 0.20 -4.95
N LEU A 24 -4.83 0.61 -4.22
CA LEU A 24 -3.78 -0.26 -3.70
C LEU A 24 -3.89 -0.34 -2.18
N LYS A 25 -3.75 -1.55 -1.64
CA LYS A 25 -3.74 -1.81 -0.21
C LYS A 25 -2.31 -2.08 0.23
N VAL A 26 -1.78 -1.27 1.12
CA VAL A 26 -0.46 -1.49 1.71
C VAL A 26 -0.64 -2.09 3.11
N SER A 27 -0.02 -3.24 3.36
CA SER A 27 -0.09 -3.95 4.65
C SER A 27 1.31 -4.18 5.22
N ASP A 28 1.56 -3.80 6.47
CA ASP A 28 2.77 -4.24 7.21
C ASP A 28 2.54 -5.49 8.08
N GLY A 29 1.44 -6.21 7.83
CA GLY A 29 0.99 -7.34 8.64
C GLY A 29 0.28 -6.94 9.94
N SER A 30 0.46 -5.70 10.42
CA SER A 30 -0.26 -5.16 11.59
C SER A 30 -1.22 -4.02 11.24
N SER A 31 -0.85 -3.18 10.27
CA SER A 31 -1.62 -2.03 9.81
C SER A 31 -1.85 -2.13 8.31
N GLU A 32 -3.09 -1.83 7.90
CA GLU A 32 -3.50 -1.83 6.51
C GLU A 32 -3.99 -0.44 6.10
N ILE A 33 -3.44 0.08 5.01
CA ILE A 33 -3.75 1.41 4.50
C ILE A 33 -4.13 1.30 3.02
N PHE A 34 -5.28 1.85 2.66
CA PHE A 34 -5.77 1.89 1.29
C PHE A 34 -5.37 3.22 0.65
N PHE A 35 -4.82 3.16 -0.55
CA PHE A 35 -4.38 4.30 -1.33
C PHE A 35 -5.05 4.27 -2.70
N LYS A 36 -5.67 5.39 -3.09
CA LYS A 36 -6.18 5.59 -4.45
C LYS A 36 -5.20 6.46 -5.23
N ILE A 37 -4.54 5.89 -6.23
CA ILE A 37 -3.55 6.61 -7.06
C ILE A 37 -3.78 6.34 -8.54
N LYS A 38 -3.20 7.18 -9.41
CA LYS A 38 -3.25 6.92 -10.86
C LYS A 38 -2.24 5.85 -11.27
N ARG A 39 -2.56 5.05 -12.29
CA ARG A 39 -1.66 4.03 -12.89
C ARG A 39 -0.36 4.63 -13.40
N THR A 40 -0.37 5.90 -13.80
CA THR A 40 0.80 6.63 -14.30
C THR A 40 1.60 7.35 -13.21
N THR A 41 1.12 7.35 -11.97
CA THR A 41 1.80 8.03 -10.87
C THR A 41 2.82 7.09 -10.23
N PRO A 42 4.05 7.56 -9.95
CA PRO A 42 5.06 6.74 -9.27
C PRO A 42 4.65 6.36 -7.84
N LEU A 43 4.97 5.13 -7.46
CA LEU A 43 4.64 4.54 -6.16
C LEU A 43 5.38 5.21 -4.99
N ARG A 44 6.42 6.01 -5.26
CA ARG A 44 7.14 6.82 -4.27
C ARG A 44 6.22 7.57 -3.31
N ARG A 45 5.14 8.18 -3.81
CA ARG A 45 4.23 8.99 -2.97
C ARG A 45 3.47 8.14 -1.96
N LEU A 46 3.06 6.95 -2.37
CA LEU A 46 2.38 5.98 -1.52
C LEU A 46 3.35 5.43 -0.47
N MET A 47 4.56 5.05 -0.89
CA MET A 47 5.59 4.54 0.02
C MET A 47 6.01 5.60 1.05
N ASP A 48 6.18 6.87 0.65
CA ASP A 48 6.54 7.99 1.53
C ASP A 48 5.44 8.26 2.55
N ALA A 49 4.18 8.33 2.09
CA ALA A 49 3.03 8.53 2.95
C ALA A 49 2.88 7.38 3.96
N PHE A 50 3.11 6.14 3.54
CA PHE A 50 3.06 4.97 4.41
C PHE A 50 4.19 4.97 5.44
N ALA A 51 5.43 5.22 5.01
CA ALA A 51 6.60 5.32 5.89
C ALA A 51 6.42 6.42 6.94
N LYS A 52 5.99 7.61 6.50
CA LYS A 52 5.68 8.75 7.38
C LYS A 52 4.55 8.45 8.35
N ARG A 53 3.52 7.70 7.93
CA ARG A 53 2.42 7.26 8.80
C ARG A 53 2.89 6.27 9.86
N GLN A 54 3.88 5.43 9.53
CA GLN A 54 4.54 4.53 10.46
C GLN A 54 5.60 5.20 11.34
N GLY A 55 5.93 6.47 11.08
CA GLY A 55 7.02 7.18 11.75
C GLY A 55 8.39 6.61 11.42
N ARG A 56 8.57 6.05 10.23
CA ARG A 56 9.81 5.43 9.74
C ARG A 56 10.26 6.09 8.44
N GLU A 57 11.52 5.88 8.09
CA GLU A 57 12.05 6.28 6.79
C GLU A 57 11.68 5.26 5.71
N MET A 58 11.57 5.72 4.47
CA MET A 58 11.25 4.85 3.33
C MET A 58 12.29 3.74 3.16
N ASP A 59 13.57 4.06 3.33
CA ASP A 59 14.69 3.10 3.26
C ASP A 59 14.67 2.05 4.38
N SER A 60 13.95 2.31 5.49
CA SER A 60 13.75 1.31 6.55
C SER A 60 12.61 0.33 6.26
N LEU A 61 11.89 0.52 5.16
CA LEU A 61 10.75 -0.30 4.76
C LEU A 61 10.98 -0.86 3.36
N ARG A 62 10.85 -2.19 3.24
CA ARG A 62 10.87 -2.89 1.97
C ARG A 62 9.45 -3.17 1.52
N PHE A 63 9.07 -2.58 0.40
CA PHE A 63 7.77 -2.82 -0.23
C PHE A 63 7.91 -3.94 -1.25
N LEU A 64 7.03 -4.93 -1.13
CA LEU A 64 6.97 -6.12 -1.96
C LEU A 64 5.57 -6.22 -2.58
N TYR A 65 5.52 -6.62 -3.84
CA TYR A 65 4.28 -6.94 -4.55
C TYR A 65 4.51 -8.26 -5.27
N ASP A 66 3.68 -9.26 -4.99
CA ASP A 66 3.85 -10.63 -5.49
C ASP A 66 5.28 -11.19 -5.29
N GLY A 67 5.92 -10.82 -4.17
CA GLY A 67 7.31 -11.18 -3.88
C GLY A 67 8.38 -10.36 -4.64
N LEU A 68 8.00 -9.49 -5.58
CA LEU A 68 8.89 -8.57 -6.28
C LEU A 68 9.08 -7.29 -5.46
N ARG A 69 10.33 -6.82 -5.35
CA ARG A 69 10.62 -5.55 -4.69
C ARG A 69 10.17 -4.40 -5.58
N ILE A 70 9.28 -3.57 -5.05
CA ILE A 70 8.82 -2.35 -5.71
C ILE A 70 9.87 -1.25 -5.53
N GLN A 71 10.18 -0.55 -6.61
CA GLN A 71 10.99 0.67 -6.57
C GLN A 71 10.11 1.94 -6.50
N PRO A 72 10.56 3.02 -5.85
CA PRO A 72 9.79 4.26 -5.76
C PRO A 72 9.53 4.90 -7.13
N ASP A 73 10.41 4.70 -8.10
CA ASP A 73 10.27 5.23 -9.47
C ASP A 73 9.34 4.39 -10.36
N GLN A 74 8.94 3.20 -9.92
CA GLN A 74 8.00 2.37 -10.66
C GLN A 74 6.58 2.89 -10.56
N THR A 75 5.81 2.61 -11.59
CA THR A 75 4.39 2.90 -11.66
C THR A 75 3.60 1.62 -11.49
N PRO A 76 2.34 1.69 -11.04
CA PRO A 76 1.47 0.53 -11.04
C PRO A 76 1.30 -0.10 -12.43
N ASP A 77 1.37 0.70 -13.49
CA ASP A 77 1.30 0.21 -14.88
C ASP A 77 2.52 -0.67 -15.24
N ASP A 78 3.73 -0.28 -14.83
CA ASP A 78 4.96 -1.07 -15.01
C ASP A 78 4.93 -2.42 -14.28
N LEU A 79 4.23 -2.48 -13.16
CA LEU A 79 4.12 -3.66 -12.30
C LEU A 79 2.86 -4.49 -12.61
N ASP A 80 2.09 -4.10 -13.64
CA ASP A 80 0.80 -4.70 -14.02
C ASP A 80 -0.21 -4.78 -12.86
N MET A 81 -0.16 -3.78 -11.96
CA MET A 81 -1.04 -3.74 -10.79
C MET A 81 -2.49 -3.42 -11.17
N GLU A 82 -3.41 -4.12 -10.52
CA GLU A 82 -4.84 -4.02 -10.67
C GLU A 82 -5.51 -3.29 -9.49
N ASP A 83 -6.82 -3.08 -9.61
CA ASP A 83 -7.63 -2.52 -8.55
C ASP A 83 -7.80 -3.52 -7.40
N ASN A 84 -7.57 -3.06 -6.16
CA ASN A 84 -7.57 -3.85 -4.92
C ASN A 84 -6.32 -4.71 -4.69
N ASP A 85 -5.24 -4.44 -5.41
CA ASP A 85 -3.97 -5.13 -5.20
C ASP A 85 -3.35 -4.86 -3.83
N ILE A 86 -2.52 -5.80 -3.38
CA ILE A 86 -1.90 -5.78 -2.05
C ILE A 86 -0.39 -5.66 -2.15
N ILE A 87 0.14 -4.61 -1.52
CA ILE A 87 1.56 -4.38 -1.33
C ILE A 87 1.93 -4.73 0.12
N GLU A 88 2.89 -5.62 0.27
CA GLU A 88 3.44 -6.02 1.56
C GLU A 88 4.60 -5.11 1.94
N ALA A 89 4.51 -4.47 3.10
CA ALA A 89 5.57 -3.62 3.64
C ALA A 89 6.29 -4.35 4.77
N HIS A 90 7.50 -4.80 4.50
CA HIS A 90 8.37 -5.42 5.49
C HIS A 90 9.30 -4.38 6.09
N ARG A 91 9.48 -4.41 7.39
CA ARG A 91 10.53 -3.60 8.03
C ARG A 91 11.87 -4.20 7.62
N GLU A 92 12.76 -3.40 7.03
CA GLU A 92 14.17 -3.80 6.96
C GLU A 92 14.64 -3.86 8.41
N GLN A 93 14.74 -5.10 8.92
CA GLN A 93 15.30 -5.37 10.22
C GLN A 93 16.79 -5.02 10.13
N ILE A 94 17.11 -3.74 10.30
CA ILE A 94 18.42 -3.33 10.76
C ILE A 94 18.60 -4.01 12.12
N GLY A 95 19.41 -5.07 12.15
CA GLY A 95 19.70 -5.83 13.36
C GLY A 95 20.06 -4.85 14.47
N GLY A 96 19.28 -4.88 15.55
CA GLY A 96 19.58 -4.11 16.76
C GLY A 96 20.94 -4.51 17.31
N TYR A 97 21.62 -3.52 17.90
CA TYR A 97 22.87 -3.69 18.63
C TYR A 97 22.74 -4.67 19.81
#